data_AF-A0A958AQN5-F1
#
_entry.id   AF-A0A958AQN5-F1
#
_cell.length_a   1.000
_cell.length_b   1.000
_cell.length_c   1.000
_cell.angle_alpha   90.00
_cell.angle_beta   90.00
_cell.angle_gamma   90.00
#
_symmetry.space_group_name_H-M   'P 1'
#
loop_
_entity.id
_entity.type
_entity.pdbx_description
1 polymer ?
#
loop_
_entity_poly.entity_id
_entity_poly.type
_entity_poly.pdbx_seq_one_letter_code
_entity_poly.pdbx_strand_id
1 'polypeptide(L)'
;MRLNQLQLQKNVKIFVTSGKRPEAQAVISPTGYHEEKLNEGEALLDRWLTLKAEADKLREEQKVATSAEKKARNTAASEVSSFKEAVRVLWGQDDTMLARFAMAPYQYGNRYGKSTAPEESSANGSNAEAPAETTPETNGSKARNDQPTTTAERIAYWHMVYAEYPKLNADHQAQLAGVGWNAQRVDAASQLVDVYAKRDDVQARKIKQRQQARTATVEAEKALRTWYSQARRLTRSAIRRALPPEKRQAMEELLGL
;
A
#
# COMPACT_ATOMS: atom_id res chain seq x y z
N MET A 1 24.22 14.61 -16.72
CA MET A 1 22.82 15.10 -16.64
C MET A 1 21.87 13.90 -16.71
N ARG A 2 21.03 13.69 -15.71
CA ARG A 2 20.05 12.57 -15.68
C ARG A 2 18.75 13.05 -16.31
N LEU A 3 18.36 12.48 -17.45
CA LEU A 3 17.10 12.85 -18.12
C LEU A 3 15.91 12.41 -17.26
N ASN A 4 14.88 13.24 -17.11
CA ASN A 4 13.61 12.76 -16.57
C ASN A 4 12.91 11.81 -17.58
N GLN A 5 11.81 11.15 -17.18
CA GLN A 5 11.14 10.17 -18.05
C GLN A 5 10.62 10.79 -19.36
N LEU A 6 10.02 11.98 -19.30
CA LEU A 6 9.49 12.66 -20.47
C LEU A 6 10.60 13.06 -21.45
N GLN A 7 11.73 13.56 -20.92
CA GLN A 7 12.91 13.88 -21.70
C GLN A 7 13.53 12.64 -22.33
N LEU A 8 13.62 11.52 -21.60
CA LEU A 8 14.10 10.25 -22.14
C LEU A 8 13.23 9.79 -23.31
N GLN A 9 11.90 9.77 -23.12
CA GLN A 9 10.94 9.41 -24.17
C GLN A 9 11.14 10.26 -25.44
N LYS A 10 11.14 11.58 -25.26
CA LYS A 10 11.26 12.54 -26.37
C LYS A 10 12.58 12.36 -27.10
N ASN A 11 13.68 12.25 -26.35
CA ASN A 11 15.02 12.18 -26.93
C ASN A 11 15.28 10.84 -27.64
N VAL A 12 14.82 9.71 -27.09
CA VAL A 12 14.89 8.42 -27.80
C VAL A 12 14.07 8.48 -29.08
N LYS A 13 12.85 9.00 -29.02
CA LYS A 13 11.98 9.13 -30.19
C LYS A 13 12.64 9.97 -31.28
N ILE A 14 13.21 11.12 -30.93
CA ILE A 14 13.95 11.98 -31.87
C ILE A 14 15.13 11.21 -32.45
N PHE A 15 15.96 10.60 -31.61
CA PHE A 15 17.17 9.90 -32.06
C PHE A 15 16.86 8.74 -33.01
N VAL A 16 15.87 7.90 -32.68
CA VAL A 16 15.44 6.79 -33.56
C VAL A 16 14.87 7.32 -34.88
N THR A 17 13.99 8.32 -34.83
CA THR A 17 13.33 8.87 -36.03
C THR A 17 14.32 9.60 -36.94
N SER A 18 15.12 10.49 -36.37
CA SER A 18 16.12 11.27 -37.10
C SER A 18 17.30 10.42 -37.54
N GLY A 19 17.70 9.42 -36.76
CA GLY A 19 18.79 8.51 -37.09
C GLY A 19 18.53 7.73 -38.39
N LYS A 20 17.26 7.41 -38.70
CA LYS A 20 16.87 6.74 -39.95
C LYS A 20 16.99 7.65 -41.19
N ARG A 21 17.23 8.96 -41.04
CA ARG A 21 17.44 9.85 -42.19
C ARG A 21 18.79 9.57 -42.85
N PRO A 22 18.89 9.60 -44.20
CA PRO A 22 20.15 9.29 -44.90
C PRO A 22 21.37 10.09 -44.40
N GLU A 23 21.17 11.38 -44.16
CA GLU A 23 22.21 12.31 -43.67
C GLU A 23 22.73 11.95 -42.26
N ALA A 24 21.84 11.54 -41.36
CA ALA A 24 22.20 11.10 -40.02
C ALA A 24 22.80 9.70 -40.05
N GLN A 25 22.21 8.80 -40.85
CA GLN A 25 22.65 7.42 -41.01
C GLN A 25 24.10 7.33 -41.51
N ALA A 26 24.50 8.22 -42.44
CA ALA A 26 25.88 8.31 -42.90
C ALA A 26 26.88 8.62 -41.77
N VAL A 27 26.45 9.36 -40.75
CA VAL A 27 27.29 9.75 -39.60
C VAL A 27 27.27 8.70 -38.50
N ILE A 28 26.11 8.07 -38.23
CA ILE A 28 25.94 7.18 -37.06
C ILE A 28 26.21 5.70 -37.38
N SER A 29 26.03 5.26 -38.63
CA SER A 29 26.26 3.87 -39.02
C SER A 29 27.68 3.36 -38.71
N PRO A 30 28.78 4.12 -38.87
CA PRO A 30 30.12 3.64 -38.50
C PRO A 30 30.30 3.36 -36.99
N THR A 31 29.35 3.81 -36.16
CA THR A 31 29.34 3.54 -34.71
C THR A 31 28.57 2.26 -34.33
N GLY A 32 28.08 1.52 -35.33
CA GLY A 32 27.23 0.34 -35.15
C GLY A 32 25.76 0.67 -34.98
N TYR A 33 25.35 1.96 -35.00
CA TYR A 33 23.94 2.38 -34.96
C TYR A 33 23.31 2.34 -36.36
N HIS A 34 23.31 1.14 -36.95
CA HIS A 34 22.58 0.86 -38.19
C HIS A 34 21.07 0.77 -37.91
N GLU A 35 20.28 0.56 -38.97
CA GLU A 35 18.82 0.45 -38.88
C GLU A 35 18.37 -0.56 -37.83
N GLU A 36 18.99 -1.74 -37.74
CA GLU A 36 18.70 -2.75 -36.73
C GLU A 36 18.83 -2.22 -35.29
N LYS A 37 19.87 -1.44 -34.99
CA LYS A 37 20.08 -0.84 -33.67
C LYS A 37 19.11 0.29 -33.37
N LEU A 38 18.68 1.05 -34.38
CA LEU A 38 17.62 2.04 -34.22
C LEU A 38 16.27 1.37 -33.94
N ASN A 39 15.98 0.26 -34.63
CA ASN A 39 14.79 -0.56 -34.39
C ASN A 39 14.82 -1.20 -32.99
N GLU A 40 15.99 -1.61 -32.48
CA GLU A 40 16.15 -2.04 -31.08
C GLU A 40 15.76 -0.92 -30.10
N GLY A 41 16.21 0.32 -30.35
CA GLY A 41 15.83 1.49 -29.55
C GLY A 41 14.33 1.79 -29.57
N GLU A 42 13.70 1.64 -30.73
CA GLU A 42 12.25 1.76 -30.92
C GLU A 42 11.50 0.70 -30.10
N ALA A 43 11.91 -0.57 -30.21
CA ALA A 43 11.32 -1.67 -29.46
C ALA A 43 11.46 -1.51 -27.94
N LEU A 44 12.60 -1.00 -27.47
CA LEU A 44 12.81 -0.68 -26.05
C LEU A 44 11.89 0.46 -25.58
N LEU A 45 11.71 1.49 -26.41
CA LEU A 45 10.81 2.60 -26.13
C LEU A 45 9.36 2.12 -26.02
N ASP A 46 8.88 1.33 -26.99
CA ASP A 46 7.52 0.80 -27.04
C ASP A 46 7.25 -0.15 -25.88
N ARG A 47 8.21 -1.02 -25.55
CA ARG A 47 8.13 -1.91 -24.38
C ARG A 47 8.00 -1.11 -23.09
N TRP A 48 8.82 -0.08 -22.90
CA TRP A 48 8.74 0.77 -21.71
C TRP A 48 7.41 1.52 -21.63
N LEU A 49 6.89 2.05 -22.73
CA LEU A 49 5.58 2.72 -22.77
C LEU A 49 4.43 1.75 -22.45
N THR A 50 4.48 0.54 -22.99
CA THR A 50 3.48 -0.51 -22.73
C THR A 50 3.45 -0.88 -21.24
N LEU A 51 4.62 -1.16 -20.66
CA LEU A 51 4.74 -1.50 -19.24
C LEU A 51 4.31 -0.34 -18.33
N LYS A 52 4.61 0.90 -18.72
CA LYS A 52 4.17 2.10 -17.99
C LYS A 52 2.65 2.21 -18.00
N ALA A 53 2.00 2.04 -19.15
CA ALA A 53 0.54 2.06 -19.26
C ALA A 53 -0.11 0.95 -18.43
N GLU A 54 0.46 -0.25 -18.43
CA GLU A 54 0.01 -1.38 -17.59
C GLU A 54 0.15 -1.06 -16.09
N ALA A 55 1.29 -0.51 -15.67
CA ALA A 55 1.53 -0.12 -14.29
C ALA A 55 0.56 0.98 -13.82
N ASP A 56 0.21 1.94 -14.69
CA ASP A 56 -0.77 2.99 -14.40
C ASP A 56 -2.18 2.40 -14.29
N LYS A 57 -2.58 1.48 -15.17
CA LYS A 57 -3.85 0.75 -15.07
C LYS A 57 -3.95 -0.02 -13.74
N LEU A 58 -2.91 -0.79 -13.39
CA LEU A 58 -2.86 -1.54 -12.13
C LEU A 58 -2.87 -0.65 -10.90
N ARG A 59 -2.32 0.58 -10.99
CA ARG A 59 -2.40 1.56 -9.91
C ARG A 59 -3.84 2.01 -9.66
N GLU A 60 -4.60 2.30 -10.72
CA GLU A 60 -6.01 2.69 -10.57
C GLU A 60 -6.86 1.52 -10.03
N GLU A 61 -6.64 0.31 -10.54
CA GLU A 61 -7.30 -0.89 -10.02
C GLU A 61 -6.99 -1.13 -8.52
N GLN A 62 -5.73 -0.93 -8.11
CA GLN A 62 -5.36 -1.03 -6.70
C GLN A 62 -6.04 0.04 -5.84
N LYS A 63 -6.16 1.29 -6.32
CA LYS A 63 -6.88 2.34 -5.58
C LYS A 63 -8.34 1.97 -5.34
N VAL A 64 -9.01 1.46 -6.39
CA VAL A 64 -10.40 1.00 -6.28
C VAL A 64 -10.50 -0.15 -5.27
N ALA A 65 -9.62 -1.15 -5.35
CA ALA A 65 -9.59 -2.26 -4.40
C ALA A 65 -9.34 -1.81 -2.96
N THR A 66 -8.42 -0.86 -2.74
CA THR A 66 -8.08 -0.32 -1.42
C THR A 66 -9.24 0.48 -0.81
N SER A 67 -9.95 1.28 -1.62
CA SER A 67 -11.14 2.00 -1.17
C SER A 67 -12.26 1.02 -0.80
N ALA A 68 -12.46 -0.02 -1.62
CA ALA A 68 -13.45 -1.05 -1.38
C ALA A 68 -13.16 -1.89 -0.12
N GLU A 69 -11.89 -2.23 0.14
CA GLU A 69 -11.45 -2.89 1.38
C GLU A 69 -11.69 -1.97 2.58
N LYS A 70 -11.23 -0.71 2.53
CA LYS A 70 -11.39 0.23 3.65
C LYS A 70 -12.85 0.40 4.04
N LYS A 71 -13.75 0.52 3.06
CA LYS A 71 -15.20 0.59 3.31
C LYS A 71 -15.70 -0.68 4.00
N ALA A 72 -15.34 -1.86 3.47
CA ALA A 72 -15.75 -3.13 4.04
C ALA A 72 -15.18 -3.36 5.46
N ARG A 73 -13.92 -2.97 5.71
CA ARG A 73 -13.28 -3.02 7.02
C ARG A 73 -13.99 -2.14 8.04
N ASN A 74 -14.36 -0.92 7.66
CA ASN A 74 -15.07 0.00 8.54
C ASN A 74 -16.47 -0.53 8.87
N THR A 75 -17.18 -1.07 7.89
CA THR A 75 -18.49 -1.72 8.10
C THR A 75 -18.37 -2.94 9.03
N ALA A 76 -17.39 -3.82 8.80
CA ALA A 76 -17.17 -4.96 9.70
C ALA A 76 -16.84 -4.51 11.13
N ALA A 77 -16.03 -3.45 11.28
CA ALA A 77 -15.68 -2.88 12.57
C ALA A 77 -16.89 -2.32 13.32
N SER A 78 -17.77 -1.60 12.62
CA SER A 78 -18.97 -1.03 13.22
C SER A 78 -19.94 -2.11 13.67
N GLU A 79 -20.10 -3.17 12.88
CA GLU A 79 -20.93 -4.31 13.30
C GLU A 79 -20.31 -5.00 14.53
N VAL A 80 -18.99 -5.27 14.57
CA VAL A 80 -18.35 -5.89 15.76
C VAL A 80 -18.58 -5.03 17.00
N SER A 81 -18.39 -3.72 16.88
CA SER A 81 -18.56 -2.79 17.99
C SER A 81 -20.01 -2.76 18.47
N SER A 82 -20.97 -2.68 17.55
CA SER A 82 -22.41 -2.66 17.86
C SER A 82 -22.88 -3.98 18.49
N PHE A 83 -22.36 -5.12 18.06
CA PHE A 83 -22.68 -6.41 18.66
C PHE A 83 -22.11 -6.53 20.08
N LYS A 84 -20.85 -6.13 20.27
CA LYS A 84 -20.21 -6.10 21.59
C LYS A 84 -20.95 -5.21 22.58
N GLU A 85 -21.40 -4.04 22.13
CA GLU A 85 -22.18 -3.13 22.94
C GLU A 85 -23.52 -3.75 23.34
N ALA A 86 -24.24 -4.36 22.40
CA ALA A 86 -25.51 -5.05 22.68
C ALA A 86 -25.35 -6.18 23.71
N VAL A 87 -24.34 -7.05 23.54
CA VAL A 87 -24.06 -8.13 24.49
C VAL A 87 -23.67 -7.58 25.86
N ARG A 88 -22.88 -6.51 25.94
CA ARG A 88 -22.53 -5.86 27.21
C ARG A 88 -23.71 -5.20 27.91
N VAL A 89 -24.63 -4.58 27.17
CA VAL A 89 -25.83 -3.95 27.74
C VAL A 89 -26.75 -5.02 28.33
N LEU A 90 -26.91 -6.16 27.65
CA LEU A 90 -27.77 -7.25 28.10
C LEU A 90 -27.15 -8.09 29.23
N TRP A 91 -25.84 -8.34 29.17
CA TRP A 91 -25.17 -9.36 29.98
C TRP A 91 -23.82 -8.92 30.55
N GLY A 92 -23.58 -7.62 30.73
CA GLY A 92 -22.30 -7.09 31.19
C GLY A 92 -21.82 -7.59 32.56
N GLN A 93 -22.68 -8.27 33.33
CA GLN A 93 -22.35 -8.92 34.61
C GLN A 93 -22.37 -10.46 34.52
N ASP A 94 -22.72 -11.04 33.38
CA ASP A 94 -22.75 -12.48 33.16
C ASP A 94 -21.50 -12.91 32.38
N ASP A 95 -20.49 -13.32 33.15
CA ASP A 95 -19.20 -13.77 32.63
C ASP A 95 -19.32 -14.97 31.69
N THR A 96 -20.37 -15.80 31.84
CA THR A 96 -20.59 -16.96 30.97
C THR A 96 -21.04 -16.53 29.58
N MET A 97 -21.92 -15.53 29.50
CA MET A 97 -22.39 -14.96 28.24
C MET A 97 -21.30 -14.15 27.54
N LEU A 98 -20.47 -13.42 28.30
CA LEU A 98 -19.31 -12.71 27.74
C LEU A 98 -18.26 -13.68 27.21
N ALA A 99 -17.91 -14.72 27.97
CA ALA A 99 -16.96 -15.74 27.55
C ALA A 99 -17.42 -16.49 26.27
N ARG A 100 -18.73 -16.75 26.15
CA ARG A 100 -19.31 -17.44 24.99
C ARG A 100 -19.08 -16.71 23.67
N PHE A 101 -19.04 -15.37 23.70
CA PHE A 101 -18.71 -14.55 22.54
C PHE A 101 -17.27 -14.05 22.54
N ALA A 102 -16.36 -14.74 23.24
CA ALA A 102 -14.97 -14.36 23.45
C ALA A 102 -14.79 -12.87 23.80
N MET A 103 -15.69 -12.34 24.63
CA MET A 103 -15.60 -11.03 25.23
C MET A 103 -15.04 -11.21 26.63
N ALA A 104 -13.93 -10.57 26.97
CA ALA A 104 -13.46 -10.60 28.35
C ALA A 104 -14.50 -9.91 29.25
N PRO A 105 -14.73 -10.41 30.47
CA PRO A 105 -15.58 -9.72 31.43
C PRO A 105 -15.01 -8.35 31.76
N TYR A 106 -15.89 -7.34 31.82
CA TYR A 106 -15.52 -6.00 32.26
C TYR A 106 -15.10 -6.10 33.73
N GLN A 107 -13.80 -6.07 34.03
CA GLN A 107 -13.36 -5.90 35.42
C GLN A 107 -13.71 -4.47 35.88
N TYR A 108 -14.96 -4.28 36.29
CA TYR A 108 -15.35 -3.15 37.12
C TYR A 108 -14.85 -3.41 38.55
N GLY A 109 -13.68 -2.83 38.86
CA GLY A 109 -13.28 -2.54 40.24
C GLY A 109 -12.59 -3.66 41.03
N ASN A 110 -11.26 -3.56 41.13
CA ASN A 110 -10.52 -3.74 42.39
C ASN A 110 -9.25 -2.86 42.34
N ARG A 111 -9.46 -1.54 42.22
CA ARG A 111 -8.50 -0.58 42.79
C ARG A 111 -8.86 -0.47 44.26
N TYR A 112 -7.96 -0.97 45.10
CA TYR A 112 -7.87 -0.92 46.57
C TYR A 112 -7.75 -2.33 47.16
N GLY A 113 -6.52 -2.83 47.07
CA GLY A 113 -6.05 -3.98 47.83
C GLY A 113 -4.58 -3.75 48.16
N LYS A 114 -4.32 -3.28 49.38
CA LYS A 114 -3.11 -3.48 50.19
C LYS A 114 -1.80 -3.79 49.45
N SER A 115 -0.83 -2.89 49.58
CA SER A 115 0.57 -3.31 49.70
C SER A 115 1.14 -2.74 50.99
N THR A 116 1.39 -3.64 51.94
CA THR A 116 2.20 -3.43 53.13
C THR A 116 3.69 -3.46 52.77
N ALA A 117 4.38 -2.37 53.11
CA ALA A 117 5.79 -2.23 53.53
C ALA A 117 6.93 -2.48 52.50
N PRO A 118 8.17 -2.00 52.74
CA PRO A 118 8.65 -0.95 53.66
C PRO A 118 9.48 0.16 52.96
N GLU A 119 9.91 1.13 53.77
CA GLU A 119 10.89 2.19 53.49
C GLU A 119 12.18 1.68 52.82
N GLU A 120 12.69 2.44 51.84
CA GLU A 120 14.11 2.82 51.83
C GLU A 120 14.33 4.08 50.98
N SER A 121 15.08 5.01 51.54
CA SER A 121 15.33 6.37 51.04
C SER A 121 16.67 6.46 50.32
N SER A 122 16.71 7.13 49.17
CA SER A 122 17.86 7.85 48.59
C SER A 122 17.39 8.42 47.25
N ALA A 123 17.65 9.66 46.83
CA ALA A 123 18.39 10.77 47.38
C ALA A 123 17.82 12.03 46.71
N ASN A 124 17.81 13.16 47.43
CA ASN A 124 17.42 14.46 46.89
C ASN A 124 18.65 15.38 46.84
N GLY A 125 18.73 16.18 45.78
CA GLY A 125 19.67 17.28 45.58
C GLY A 125 20.21 17.28 44.15
N SER A 126 20.22 18.36 43.37
CA SER A 126 19.67 19.72 43.52
C SER A 126 19.97 20.46 42.20
N ASN A 127 19.00 21.23 41.72
CA ASN A 127 19.06 22.44 40.88
C ASN A 127 19.99 22.54 39.64
N ALA A 128 19.38 22.71 38.47
CA ALA A 128 19.68 23.80 37.53
C ALA A 128 18.50 24.08 36.57
N GLU A 129 18.25 25.38 36.42
CA GLU A 129 17.39 26.20 35.53
C GLU A 129 16.55 25.62 34.36
N ALA A 130 15.43 26.34 34.15
CA ALA A 130 14.27 26.14 33.26
C ALA A 130 14.49 26.53 31.77
N PRO A 131 13.46 26.61 30.88
CA PRO A 131 12.11 26.02 30.85
C PRO A 131 11.72 25.33 29.50
N ALA A 132 10.65 24.51 29.56
CA ALA A 132 9.62 24.22 28.54
C ALA A 132 10.05 24.04 27.06
N GLU A 133 9.95 22.86 26.46
CA GLU A 133 8.68 22.27 26.04
C GLU A 133 8.64 20.76 26.27
N THR A 134 7.75 20.37 27.17
CA THR A 134 7.36 18.99 27.45
C THR A 134 6.57 18.41 26.29
N THR A 135 7.08 17.31 25.75
CA THR A 135 6.29 16.18 25.26
C THR A 135 5.16 15.83 26.25
N PRO A 136 4.11 15.15 25.78
CA PRO A 136 3.92 13.85 26.38
C PRO A 136 3.91 12.77 25.31
N GLU A 137 5.01 12.02 25.29
CA GLU A 137 4.94 10.58 25.08
C GLU A 137 3.87 10.03 26.01
N THR A 138 2.74 9.64 25.43
CA THR A 138 1.69 8.95 26.17
C THR A 138 2.13 7.50 26.33
N ASN A 139 2.93 7.25 27.36
CA ASN A 139 2.95 5.97 28.07
C ASN A 139 1.60 5.80 28.78
N GLY A 140 0.59 5.47 27.99
CA GLY A 140 -0.70 5.00 28.47
C GLY A 140 -0.75 3.50 28.27
N SER A 141 -0.43 2.74 29.32
CA SER A 141 -0.95 1.39 29.50
C SER A 141 -2.47 1.50 29.63
N LYS A 142 -3.15 1.67 28.48
CA LYS A 142 -4.58 1.51 28.35
C LYS A 142 -4.84 0.02 28.44
N ALA A 143 -5.76 -0.36 29.32
CA ALA A 143 -6.40 -1.66 29.33
C ALA A 143 -6.58 -2.15 27.89
N ARG A 144 -6.07 -3.35 27.58
CA ARG A 144 -6.24 -3.98 26.27
C ARG A 144 -7.72 -3.91 25.95
N ASN A 145 -8.05 -3.06 25.00
CA ASN A 145 -9.38 -3.01 24.42
C ASN A 145 -9.49 -4.34 23.66
N ASP A 146 -10.35 -5.26 24.08
CA ASP A 146 -10.55 -6.58 23.46
C ASP A 146 -11.17 -6.47 22.05
N GLN A 147 -10.80 -5.46 21.27
CA GLN A 147 -11.15 -5.34 19.88
C GLN A 147 -10.18 -6.20 19.06
N PRO A 148 -10.70 -7.04 18.13
CA PRO A 148 -9.85 -7.67 17.14
C PRO A 148 -9.05 -6.58 16.38
N THR A 149 -7.73 -6.65 16.54
CA THR A 149 -6.76 -5.66 16.08
C THR A 149 -6.40 -5.87 14.61
N THR A 150 -6.48 -7.12 14.14
CA THR A 150 -6.23 -7.50 12.75
C THR A 150 -7.51 -7.83 11.97
N THR A 151 -7.42 -7.77 10.64
CA THR A 151 -8.44 -8.23 9.69
C THR A 151 -8.87 -9.66 9.96
N ALA A 152 -7.89 -10.56 10.13
CA ALA A 152 -8.11 -11.98 10.39
C ALA A 152 -8.82 -12.21 11.72
N GLU A 153 -8.44 -11.49 12.77
CA GLU A 153 -9.12 -11.57 14.08
C GLU A 153 -10.59 -11.11 13.99
N ARG A 154 -10.91 -10.11 13.16
CA ARG A 154 -12.29 -9.64 12.96
C ARG A 154 -13.15 -10.67 12.24
N ILE A 155 -12.59 -11.31 11.23
CA ILE A 155 -13.25 -12.37 10.47
C ILE A 155 -13.51 -13.57 11.38
N ALA A 156 -12.47 -14.03 12.09
CA ALA A 156 -12.56 -15.14 13.04
C ALA A 156 -13.59 -14.87 14.15
N TYR A 157 -13.59 -13.65 14.69
CA TYR A 157 -14.58 -13.22 15.69
C TYR A 157 -16.01 -13.33 15.16
N TRP A 158 -16.27 -12.86 13.93
CA TRP A 158 -17.60 -12.93 13.34
C TRP A 158 -18.06 -14.34 13.03
N HIS A 159 -17.17 -15.20 12.53
CA HIS A 159 -17.50 -16.62 12.31
C HIS A 159 -17.84 -17.32 13.63
N MET A 160 -17.16 -16.97 14.73
CA MET A 160 -17.51 -17.46 16.06
C MET A 160 -18.87 -16.93 16.53
N VAL A 161 -19.16 -15.62 16.38
CA VAL A 161 -20.47 -15.05 16.74
C VAL A 161 -21.60 -15.74 15.97
N TYR A 162 -21.42 -15.93 14.65
CA TYR A 162 -22.39 -16.63 13.81
C TYR A 162 -22.61 -18.08 14.25
N ALA A 163 -21.54 -18.79 14.62
CA ALA A 163 -21.62 -20.16 15.10
C ALA A 163 -22.27 -20.30 16.49
N GLU A 164 -22.12 -19.30 17.37
CA GLU A 164 -22.66 -19.32 18.73
C GLU A 164 -24.11 -18.84 18.82
N TYR A 165 -24.53 -17.92 17.96
CA TYR A 165 -25.90 -17.37 17.95
C TYR A 165 -27.02 -18.43 17.94
N PRO A 166 -27.01 -19.47 17.07
CA PRO A 166 -28.07 -20.48 17.05
C PRO A 166 -28.05 -21.40 18.27
N LYS A 167 -26.96 -21.42 19.06
CA LYS A 167 -26.82 -22.24 20.27
C LYS A 167 -27.33 -21.53 21.53
N LEU A 168 -27.73 -20.26 21.42
CA LEU A 168 -28.38 -19.53 22.50
C LEU A 168 -29.76 -20.13 22.79
N ASN A 169 -30.21 -20.04 24.04
CA ASN A 169 -31.60 -20.36 24.36
C ASN A 169 -32.55 -19.30 23.76
N ALA A 170 -33.84 -19.63 23.69
CA ALA A 170 -34.85 -18.75 23.08
C ALA A 170 -34.93 -17.37 23.76
N ASP A 171 -34.78 -17.33 25.10
CA ASP A 171 -34.84 -16.09 25.87
C ASP A 171 -33.67 -15.14 25.52
N HIS A 172 -32.45 -15.68 25.39
CA HIS A 172 -31.28 -14.89 25.02
C HIS A 172 -31.34 -14.43 23.56
N GLN A 173 -31.88 -15.25 22.66
CA GLN A 173 -32.14 -14.84 21.28
C GLN A 173 -33.19 -13.73 21.22
N ALA A 174 -34.25 -13.81 22.04
CA ALA A 174 -35.27 -12.78 22.14
C ALA A 174 -34.70 -11.47 22.72
N GLN A 175 -33.83 -11.54 23.72
CA GLN A 175 -33.12 -10.37 24.29
C GLN A 175 -32.25 -9.68 23.24
N LEU A 176 -31.44 -10.44 22.48
CA LEU A 176 -30.63 -9.90 21.38
C LEU A 176 -31.51 -9.31 20.26
N ALA A 177 -32.60 -9.99 19.89
CA ALA A 177 -33.54 -9.48 18.92
C ALA A 177 -34.18 -8.16 19.39
N GLY A 178 -34.49 -8.03 20.68
CA GLY A 178 -35.04 -6.82 21.31
C GLY A 178 -34.11 -5.60 21.22
N VAL A 179 -32.80 -5.81 21.15
CA VAL A 179 -31.79 -4.75 20.91
C VAL A 179 -31.34 -4.69 19.45
N GLY A 180 -32.09 -5.32 18.53
CA GLY A 180 -31.87 -5.23 17.09
C GLY A 180 -30.82 -6.20 16.52
N TRP A 181 -30.42 -7.23 17.27
CA TRP A 181 -29.53 -8.32 16.84
C TRP A 181 -30.28 -9.65 16.67
N ASN A 182 -31.25 -9.65 15.75
CA ASN A 182 -31.96 -10.86 15.35
C ASN A 182 -31.12 -11.75 14.40
N ALA A 183 -31.61 -12.97 14.14
CA ALA A 183 -30.94 -13.93 13.27
C ALA A 183 -30.61 -13.36 11.88
N GLN A 184 -31.53 -12.56 11.31
CA GLN A 184 -31.33 -11.94 10.00
C GLN A 184 -30.16 -10.95 10.00
N ARG A 185 -30.01 -10.13 11.03
CA ARG A 185 -28.90 -9.18 11.14
C ARG A 185 -27.57 -9.90 11.36
N VAL A 186 -27.56 -10.95 12.19
CA VAL A 186 -26.35 -11.77 12.42
C VAL A 186 -25.91 -12.45 11.12
N ASP A 187 -26.84 -12.99 10.34
CA ASP A 187 -26.54 -13.56 9.01
C ASP A 187 -26.03 -12.49 8.04
N ALA A 188 -26.70 -11.33 7.97
CA ALA A 188 -26.26 -10.21 7.13
C ALA A 188 -24.84 -9.71 7.51
N ALA A 189 -24.54 -9.61 8.80
CA ALA A 189 -23.21 -9.23 9.29
C ALA A 189 -22.14 -10.27 8.91
N SER A 190 -22.46 -11.56 9.01
CA SER A 190 -21.56 -12.65 8.59
C SER A 190 -21.28 -12.59 7.07
N GLN A 191 -22.32 -12.40 6.26
CA GLN A 191 -22.15 -12.24 4.80
C GLN A 191 -21.27 -11.04 4.44
N LEU A 192 -21.43 -9.90 5.14
CA LEU A 192 -20.58 -8.72 4.93
C LEU A 192 -19.11 -8.99 5.26
N VAL A 193 -18.84 -9.82 6.26
CA VAL A 193 -17.48 -10.21 6.68
C VAL A 193 -16.84 -11.15 5.66
N ASP A 194 -17.60 -12.05 5.06
CA ASP A 194 -17.09 -12.90 3.98
C ASP A 194 -16.78 -12.08 2.71
N VAL A 195 -17.62 -11.08 2.41
CA VAL A 195 -17.33 -10.10 1.35
C VAL A 195 -16.05 -9.32 1.66
N TYR A 196 -15.82 -8.97 2.92
CA TYR A 196 -14.60 -8.32 3.37
C TYR A 196 -13.36 -9.20 3.16
N ALA A 197 -13.40 -10.46 3.61
CA ALA A 197 -12.30 -11.42 3.44
C ALA A 197 -11.90 -11.56 1.97
N LYS A 198 -12.89 -11.68 1.07
CA LYS A 198 -12.66 -11.72 -0.39
C LYS A 198 -12.02 -10.44 -0.92
N ARG A 199 -12.34 -9.26 -0.36
CA ARG A 199 -11.77 -7.98 -0.79
C ARG A 199 -10.34 -7.78 -0.34
N ASP A 200 -9.99 -8.24 0.86
CA ASP A 200 -8.61 -8.22 1.36
C ASP A 200 -7.69 -9.05 0.44
N ASP A 201 -8.12 -10.26 0.07
CA ASP A 201 -7.43 -11.10 -0.91
C ASP A 201 -7.23 -10.41 -2.26
N VAL A 202 -8.29 -9.75 -2.78
CA VAL A 202 -8.22 -9.00 -4.04
C VAL A 202 -7.23 -7.85 -3.93
N GLN A 203 -7.25 -7.09 -2.84
CA GLN A 203 -6.30 -6.00 -2.62
C GLN A 203 -4.85 -6.52 -2.55
N ALA A 204 -4.60 -7.60 -1.81
CA ALA A 204 -3.28 -8.23 -1.72
C ALA A 204 -2.76 -8.66 -3.10
N ARG A 205 -3.62 -9.29 -3.92
CA ARG A 205 -3.28 -9.65 -5.31
C ARG A 205 -2.96 -8.42 -6.15
N LYS A 206 -3.75 -7.35 -6.05
CA LYS A 206 -3.53 -6.10 -6.81
C LYS A 206 -2.24 -5.38 -6.39
N ILE A 207 -1.91 -5.39 -5.09
CA ILE A 207 -0.63 -4.89 -4.59
C ILE A 207 0.53 -5.66 -5.24
N LYS A 208 0.47 -7.00 -5.23
CA LYS A 208 1.52 -7.85 -5.82
C LYS A 208 1.65 -7.63 -7.33
N GLN A 209 0.54 -7.58 -8.06
CA GLN A 209 0.53 -7.29 -9.50
C GLN A 209 1.18 -5.94 -9.81
N ARG A 210 0.81 -4.89 -9.08
CA ARG A 210 1.41 -3.56 -9.26
C ARG A 210 2.91 -3.55 -8.95
N GLN A 211 3.34 -4.25 -7.90
CA GLN A 211 4.77 -4.35 -7.56
C GLN A 211 5.56 -5.00 -8.70
N GLN A 212 5.05 -6.10 -9.28
CA GLN A 212 5.66 -6.77 -10.42
C GLN A 212 5.73 -5.84 -11.65
N ALA A 213 4.62 -5.19 -12.01
CA ALA A 213 4.59 -4.26 -13.15
C ALA A 213 5.52 -3.06 -12.96
N ARG A 214 5.64 -2.55 -11.72
CA ARG A 214 6.57 -1.47 -11.39
C ARG A 214 8.02 -1.90 -11.57
N THR A 215 8.39 -3.09 -11.10
CA THR A 215 9.75 -3.63 -11.27
C THR A 215 10.08 -3.78 -12.76
N ALA A 216 9.18 -4.37 -13.54
CA ALA A 216 9.35 -4.51 -14.98
C ALA A 216 9.50 -3.15 -15.70
N THR A 217 8.71 -2.16 -15.29
CA THR A 217 8.80 -0.78 -15.84
C THR A 217 10.16 -0.14 -15.53
N VAL A 218 10.67 -0.30 -14.31
CA VAL A 218 11.99 0.24 -13.90
C VAL A 218 13.12 -0.44 -14.66
N GLU A 219 13.05 -1.76 -14.86
CA GLU A 219 14.04 -2.51 -15.65
C GLU A 219 14.04 -2.08 -17.12
N ALA A 220 12.86 -1.94 -17.73
CA ALA A 220 12.71 -1.44 -19.08
C ALA A 220 13.23 0.00 -19.23
N GLU A 221 12.94 0.88 -18.25
CA GLU A 221 13.48 2.24 -18.23
C GLU A 221 15.01 2.23 -18.14
N LYS A 222 15.60 1.35 -17.32
CA LYS A 222 17.06 1.21 -17.19
C LYS A 222 17.69 0.73 -18.50
N ALA A 223 17.09 -0.25 -19.17
CA ALA A 223 17.54 -0.74 -20.47
C ALA A 223 17.53 0.40 -21.51
N LEU A 224 16.40 1.11 -21.62
CA LEU A 224 16.23 2.25 -22.53
C LEU A 224 17.25 3.38 -22.27
N ARG A 225 17.48 3.72 -21.00
CA ARG A 225 18.49 4.72 -20.60
C ARG A 225 19.91 4.30 -20.97
N THR A 226 20.22 3.03 -20.77
CA THR A 226 21.55 2.48 -21.06
C THR A 226 21.81 2.53 -22.56
N TRP A 227 20.84 2.04 -23.34
CA TRP A 227 20.86 2.12 -24.80
C TRP A 227 21.03 3.56 -25.28
N TYR A 228 20.19 4.50 -24.81
CA TYR A 228 20.25 5.90 -25.24
C TYR A 228 21.56 6.59 -24.85
N SER A 229 22.10 6.30 -23.66
CA SER A 229 23.37 6.88 -23.20
C SER A 229 24.54 6.41 -24.06
N GLN A 230 24.54 5.14 -24.45
CA GLN A 230 25.53 4.58 -25.36
C GLN A 230 25.40 5.20 -26.76
N ALA A 231 24.17 5.30 -27.28
CA ALA A 231 23.86 5.89 -28.57
C ALA A 231 24.37 7.32 -28.66
N ARG A 232 24.03 8.15 -27.66
CA ARG A 232 24.49 9.53 -27.55
C ARG A 232 26.00 9.66 -27.48
N ARG A 233 26.66 8.84 -26.66
CA ARG A 233 28.12 8.90 -26.49
C ARG A 233 28.85 8.57 -27.80
N LEU A 234 28.49 7.46 -28.43
CA LEU A 234 29.13 7.01 -29.67
C LEU A 234 28.85 7.98 -30.82
N THR A 235 27.60 8.42 -30.93
CA THR A 235 27.18 9.35 -31.99
C THR A 235 27.85 10.71 -31.88
N ARG A 236 27.91 11.31 -30.68
CA ARG A 236 28.67 12.57 -30.48
C ARG A 236 30.13 12.41 -30.84
N SER A 237 30.73 11.26 -30.56
CA SER A 237 32.11 11.00 -30.98
C SER A 237 32.25 10.90 -32.50
N ALA A 238 31.28 10.28 -33.18
CA ALA A 238 31.28 10.20 -34.64
C ALA A 238 31.04 11.55 -35.31
N ILE A 239 30.10 12.36 -34.81
CA ILE A 239 29.85 13.73 -35.30
C ILE A 239 31.14 14.55 -35.25
N ARG A 240 31.88 14.50 -34.14
CA ARG A 240 33.15 15.25 -34.00
C ARG A 240 34.23 14.79 -34.98
N ARG A 241 34.25 13.50 -35.34
CA ARG A 241 35.25 12.92 -36.25
C ARG A 241 34.88 13.11 -37.72
N ALA A 242 33.60 12.98 -38.06
CA ALA A 242 33.13 12.93 -39.44
C ALA A 242 32.71 14.31 -39.99
N LEU A 243 32.32 15.26 -39.12
CA LEU A 243 31.79 16.56 -39.55
C LEU A 243 32.70 17.73 -39.16
N PRO A 244 32.83 18.74 -40.04
CA PRO A 244 33.53 19.98 -39.72
C PRO A 244 32.74 20.79 -38.66
N PRO A 245 33.40 21.66 -37.88
CA PRO A 245 32.82 22.32 -36.70
C PRO A 245 31.46 22.99 -36.95
N GLU A 246 31.30 23.66 -38.08
CA GLU A 246 30.10 24.39 -38.48
C GLU A 246 28.87 23.48 -38.74
N LYS A 247 29.07 22.19 -39.03
CA LYS A 247 27.98 21.22 -39.24
C LYS A 247 27.65 20.39 -38.00
N ARG A 248 28.47 20.45 -36.95
CA ARG A 248 28.31 19.59 -35.75
C ARG A 248 27.04 19.92 -34.98
N GLN A 249 26.78 21.20 -34.73
CA GLN A 249 25.62 21.63 -33.95
C GLN A 249 24.30 21.24 -34.63
N ALA A 250 24.18 21.50 -35.94
CA ALA A 250 22.99 21.11 -36.70
C ALA A 250 22.72 19.60 -36.65
N MET A 251 23.78 18.78 -36.71
CA MET A 251 23.65 17.32 -36.61
C MET A 251 23.29 16.86 -35.19
N GLU A 252 23.85 17.49 -34.15
CA GLU A 252 23.48 17.20 -32.75
C GLU A 252 22.03 17.59 -32.45
N GLU A 253 21.56 18.73 -32.97
CA GLU A 253 20.17 19.17 -32.85
C GLU A 253 19.21 18.25 -33.61
N LEU A 254 19.56 17.84 -34.83
CA LEU A 254 18.79 16.88 -35.63
C LEU A 254 18.56 15.57 -34.86
N LEU A 255 19.59 15.07 -34.17
CA LEU A 255 19.56 13.83 -33.41
C LEU A 255 19.09 13.99 -31.95
N GLY A 256 18.83 15.22 -31.50
CA GLY A 256 18.35 15.51 -30.15
C GLY A 256 19.39 15.24 -29.04
N LEU A 257 20.68 15.47 -29.31
CA LEU A 257 21.81 15.03 -28.47
C LEU A 257 22.33 16.05 -27.46
#